data_AF-A0A7V6NNN3-F1
#
_entry.id   AF-A0A7V6NNN3-F1
#
_cell.length_a   1.000
_cell.length_b   1.000
_cell.length_c   1.000
_cell.angle_alpha   90.00
_cell.angle_beta   90.00
_cell.angle_gamma   90.00
#
_symmetry.space_group_name_H-M   'P 1'
#
loop_
_entity.id
_entity.type
_entity.pdbx_description
1 polymer ?
#
loop_
_entity_poly.entity_id
_entity_poly.type
_entity_poly.pdbx_seq_one_letter_code
_entity_poly.pdbx_strand_id
1 'polypeptide(L)'
;MDKTALLEKIEYAQGLNEEDYTEESWANLVAALQDALAVYEDEEATQEEVDTALAALIAAIEALVPAEEEPGEVDKTELGAKIDEALELNEEDYTEESWANLQAALIAAVEVYNDENATQEEVDAALAALIAAIEALVPAEEEPEPEPEIIATYHPSFIPTFGFVTVQVNNLEGAAKFSVVYHLSDNPDGTPNIRETDIVDIDQQAGLIFYDPNQYNTVDIKIFDAEENLIYTFTNVLLVVQ
;
A
#
# COMPACT_ATOMS: atom_id res chain seq x y z
N MET A 1 22.82 16.46 -73.59
CA MET A 1 22.26 16.78 -72.27
C MET A 1 22.64 15.61 -71.37
N ASP A 2 23.22 15.85 -70.19
CA ASP A 2 23.70 14.78 -69.30
C ASP A 2 22.69 14.50 -68.17
N LYS A 3 22.07 13.31 -68.19
CA LYS A 3 21.07 12.87 -67.19
C LYS A 3 21.62 11.89 -66.16
N THR A 4 22.95 11.68 -66.12
CA THR A 4 23.55 10.63 -65.30
C THR A 4 23.24 10.80 -63.81
N ALA A 5 23.40 12.03 -63.29
CA ALA A 5 23.10 12.33 -61.88
C ALA A 5 21.61 12.21 -61.53
N LEU A 6 20.72 12.56 -62.47
CA LEU A 6 19.28 12.38 -62.30
C LEU A 6 18.90 10.90 -62.21
N LEU A 7 19.47 10.07 -63.10
CA LEU A 7 19.26 8.62 -63.09
C LEU A 7 19.72 7.99 -61.76
N GLU A 8 20.93 8.31 -61.31
CA GLU A 8 21.46 7.79 -60.04
C GLU A 8 20.55 8.12 -58.86
N LYS A 9 19.94 9.32 -58.84
CA LYS A 9 19.07 9.73 -57.73
C LYS A 9 17.67 9.12 -57.83
N ILE A 10 17.16 8.88 -59.05
CA ILE A 10 15.94 8.10 -59.30
C ILE A 10 16.11 6.67 -58.78
N GLU A 11 17.21 6.00 -59.15
CA GLU A 11 17.51 4.64 -58.68
C GLU A 11 17.64 4.57 -57.15
N TYR A 12 18.28 5.58 -56.55
CA TYR A 12 18.35 5.70 -55.09
C TYR A 12 16.96 5.82 -54.45
N ALA A 13 16.10 6.73 -54.96
CA ALA A 13 14.75 6.93 -54.43
C ALA A 13 13.87 5.68 -54.57
N GLN A 14 13.98 4.97 -55.70
CA GLN A 14 13.26 3.71 -55.94
C GLN A 14 13.71 2.56 -55.04
N GLY A 15 14.90 2.67 -54.43
CA GLY A 15 15.42 1.68 -53.48
C GLY A 15 15.00 1.92 -52.03
N LEU A 16 14.31 3.02 -51.72
CA LEU A 16 13.79 3.30 -50.39
C LEU A 16 12.52 2.49 -50.11
N ASN A 17 12.26 2.18 -48.84
CA ASN A 17 11.05 1.47 -48.41
C ASN A 17 10.02 2.46 -47.86
N GLU A 18 8.78 2.39 -48.34
CA GLU A 18 7.67 3.26 -47.91
C GLU A 18 7.40 3.15 -46.42
N GLU A 19 7.51 1.94 -45.86
CA GLU A 19 7.24 1.65 -44.46
C GLU A 19 8.21 2.33 -43.49
N ASP A 20 9.37 2.78 -43.97
CA ASP A 20 10.40 3.44 -43.14
C ASP A 20 10.12 4.93 -42.93
N TYR A 21 9.07 5.50 -43.55
CA TYR A 21 8.80 6.94 -43.60
C TYR A 21 7.33 7.29 -43.32
N THR A 22 7.08 8.53 -42.88
CA THR A 22 5.71 9.01 -42.69
C THR A 22 4.98 9.15 -44.03
N GLU A 23 3.67 8.89 -44.03
CA GLU A 23 2.83 8.99 -45.24
C GLU A 23 2.97 10.34 -45.95
N GLU A 24 3.01 11.44 -45.19
CA GLU A 24 3.15 12.79 -45.75
C GLU A 24 4.52 13.00 -46.44
N SER A 25 5.61 12.62 -45.78
CA SER A 25 6.95 12.80 -46.34
C SER A 25 7.21 11.86 -47.53
N TRP A 26 6.64 10.65 -47.47
CA TRP A 26 6.66 9.69 -48.57
C TRP A 26 5.88 10.18 -49.79
N ALA A 27 4.68 10.72 -49.60
CA ALA A 27 3.88 11.28 -50.69
C ALA A 27 4.63 12.41 -51.44
N ASN A 28 5.37 13.24 -50.71
CA ASN A 28 6.21 14.29 -51.30
C ASN A 28 7.38 13.72 -52.12
N LEU A 29 8.03 12.64 -51.64
CA LEU A 29 9.05 11.91 -52.40
C LEU A 29 8.47 11.32 -53.69
N VAL A 30 7.31 10.66 -53.61
CA VAL A 30 6.65 10.02 -54.76
C VAL A 30 6.33 11.06 -55.84
N ALA A 31 5.82 12.24 -55.47
CA ALA A 31 5.56 13.32 -56.41
C ALA A 31 6.84 13.81 -57.12
N ALA A 32 7.91 14.07 -56.35
CA ALA A 32 9.19 14.51 -56.91
C ALA A 32 9.85 13.44 -57.80
N LEU A 33 9.68 12.15 -57.46
CA LEU A 33 10.16 11.02 -58.25
C LEU A 33 9.42 10.90 -59.58
N GLN A 34 8.10 11.13 -59.61
CA GLN A 34 7.32 11.16 -60.85
C GLN A 34 7.76 12.29 -61.78
N ASP A 35 7.98 13.49 -61.25
CA ASP A 35 8.47 14.63 -62.03
C ASP A 35 9.89 14.37 -62.59
N ALA A 36 10.77 13.78 -61.76
CA ALA A 36 12.10 13.38 -62.17
C ALA A 36 12.10 12.34 -63.30
N LEU A 37 11.21 11.34 -63.24
CA LEU A 37 11.04 10.33 -64.29
C LEU A 37 10.54 10.95 -65.60
N ALA A 38 9.56 11.85 -65.54
CA ALA A 38 9.04 12.52 -66.74
C ALA A 38 10.13 13.33 -67.46
N VAL A 39 10.94 14.08 -66.70
CA VAL A 39 12.08 14.82 -67.25
C VAL A 39 13.18 13.88 -67.75
N TYR A 40 13.38 12.73 -67.10
CA TYR A 40 14.35 11.73 -67.55
C TYR A 40 13.98 11.11 -68.91
N GLU A 41 12.71 10.80 -69.11
CA GLU A 41 12.17 10.18 -70.34
C GLU A 41 12.04 11.16 -71.52
N ASP A 42 11.96 12.47 -71.28
CA ASP A 42 11.84 13.47 -72.34
C ASP A 42 13.15 13.67 -73.12
N GLU A 43 13.18 13.26 -74.39
CA GLU A 43 14.33 13.41 -75.29
C GLU A 43 14.68 14.87 -75.60
N GLU A 44 13.71 15.80 -75.47
CA GLU A 44 13.89 17.22 -75.73
C GLU A 44 14.22 18.03 -74.47
N ALA A 45 14.25 17.40 -73.29
CA ALA A 45 14.54 18.05 -72.02
C ALA A 45 15.86 18.85 -72.07
N THR A 46 15.78 20.08 -71.60
CA THR A 46 16.92 20.98 -71.47
C THR A 46 17.76 20.63 -70.24
N GLN A 47 18.99 21.16 -70.18
CA GLN A 47 19.83 20.98 -69.00
C GLN A 47 19.21 21.65 -67.76
N GLU A 48 18.55 22.79 -67.93
CA GLU A 48 17.90 23.52 -66.83
C GLU A 48 16.73 22.71 -66.23
N GLU A 49 15.95 22.02 -67.06
CA GLU A 49 14.87 21.14 -66.59
C GLU A 49 15.42 19.95 -65.81
N VAL A 50 16.51 19.33 -66.26
CA VAL A 50 17.13 18.21 -65.53
C VAL A 50 17.79 18.67 -64.24
N ASP A 51 18.48 19.81 -64.23
CA ASP A 51 19.08 20.35 -63.01
C ASP A 51 17.98 20.70 -61.98
N THR A 52 16.84 21.20 -62.45
CA THR A 52 15.66 21.50 -61.61
C THR A 52 15.03 20.22 -61.05
N ALA A 53 14.81 19.21 -61.88
CA ALA A 53 14.25 17.92 -61.46
C ALA A 53 15.17 17.20 -60.45
N LEU A 54 16.49 17.24 -60.69
CA LEU A 54 17.47 16.68 -59.77
C LEU A 54 17.43 17.39 -58.41
N ALA A 55 17.41 18.73 -58.40
CA ALA A 55 17.33 19.50 -57.16
C ALA A 55 16.04 19.22 -56.37
N ALA A 56 14.90 19.10 -57.07
CA ALA A 56 13.62 18.78 -56.46
C ALA A 56 13.61 17.37 -55.83
N LEU A 57 14.14 16.36 -56.54
CA LEU A 57 14.23 15.01 -56.03
C LEU A 57 15.18 14.90 -54.82
N ILE A 58 16.32 15.60 -54.86
CA ILE A 58 17.24 15.69 -53.71
C ILE A 58 16.52 16.31 -52.50
N ALA A 59 15.84 17.43 -52.69
CA ALA A 59 15.13 18.11 -51.61
C ALA A 59 14.03 17.24 -50.99
N ALA A 60 13.30 16.47 -51.81
CA ALA A 60 12.27 15.55 -51.31
C ALA A 60 12.87 14.39 -50.51
N ILE A 61 14.00 13.83 -50.97
CA ILE A 61 14.75 12.80 -50.21
C ILE A 61 15.27 13.33 -48.88
N GLU A 62 15.83 14.54 -48.87
CA GLU A 62 16.33 15.19 -47.64
C GLU A 62 15.20 15.58 -46.67
N ALA A 63 13.98 15.74 -47.19
CA ALA A 63 12.78 16.04 -46.42
C ALA A 63 12.01 14.79 -45.94
N LEU A 64 12.52 13.58 -46.23
CA LEU A 64 11.94 12.36 -45.68
C LEU A 64 11.98 12.38 -44.16
N VAL A 65 10.83 12.10 -43.56
CA VAL A 65 10.68 11.98 -42.12
C VAL A 65 10.52 10.49 -41.84
N PRO A 66 11.44 9.87 -41.06
CA PRO A 66 11.29 8.47 -40.67
C PRO A 66 9.91 8.23 -40.07
N ALA A 67 9.29 7.10 -40.41
CA ALA A 67 8.16 6.61 -39.66
C ALA A 67 8.64 6.48 -38.22
N GLU A 68 7.92 7.07 -37.26
CA GLU A 68 8.16 6.72 -35.87
C GLU A 68 7.98 5.20 -35.78
N GLU A 69 8.93 4.52 -35.13
CA GLU A 69 8.76 3.09 -34.88
C GLU A 69 7.41 2.94 -34.18
N GLU A 70 6.45 2.28 -34.84
CA GLU A 70 5.34 1.64 -34.14
C GLU A 70 5.98 0.95 -32.93
N PRO A 71 5.61 1.30 -31.69
CA PRO A 71 6.17 0.64 -30.54
C PRO A 71 5.98 -0.85 -30.76
N GLY A 72 7.09 -1.60 -30.90
CA GLY A 72 7.00 -3.04 -30.74
C GLY A 72 6.24 -3.28 -29.43
N GLU A 73 5.17 -4.08 -29.46
CA GLU A 73 4.18 -4.22 -28.37
C GLU A 73 4.79 -3.89 -27.00
N VAL A 74 4.47 -2.70 -26.48
CA VAL A 74 5.01 -2.21 -25.21
C VAL A 74 4.69 -3.25 -24.13
N ASP A 75 5.72 -3.76 -23.46
CA ASP A 75 5.53 -4.82 -22.47
C ASP A 75 5.05 -4.23 -21.16
N LYS A 76 3.77 -4.45 -20.86
CA LYS A 76 3.10 -4.00 -19.64
C LYS A 76 2.93 -5.11 -18.61
N THR A 77 3.53 -6.29 -18.83
CA THR A 77 3.28 -7.48 -18.01
C THR A 77 3.68 -7.26 -16.55
N GLU A 78 4.89 -6.72 -16.31
CA GLU A 78 5.38 -6.46 -14.95
C GLU A 78 4.61 -5.34 -14.25
N LEU A 79 4.24 -4.28 -14.99
CA LEU A 79 3.42 -3.19 -14.47
C LEU A 79 2.05 -3.71 -14.01
N GLY A 80 1.37 -4.53 -14.84
CA GLY A 80 0.10 -5.14 -14.48
C GLY A 80 0.18 -6.04 -13.25
N ALA A 81 1.20 -6.90 -13.18
CA ALA A 81 1.41 -7.76 -12.01
C ALA A 81 1.63 -6.97 -10.72
N LYS A 82 2.36 -5.85 -10.80
CA LYS A 82 2.62 -5.00 -9.63
C LYS A 82 1.40 -4.18 -9.21
N ILE A 83 0.54 -3.78 -10.16
CA ILE A 83 -0.77 -3.19 -9.88
C ILE A 83 -1.65 -4.18 -9.11
N ASP A 84 -1.72 -5.44 -9.55
CA ASP A 84 -2.49 -6.48 -8.87
C ASP A 84 -1.99 -6.71 -7.44
N GLU A 85 -0.66 -6.80 -7.24
CA GLU A 85 -0.04 -6.90 -5.92
C GLU A 85 -0.42 -5.72 -5.01
N ALA A 86 -0.38 -4.49 -5.52
CA ALA A 86 -0.74 -3.31 -4.74
C ALA A 86 -2.23 -3.31 -4.31
N LEU A 87 -3.11 -3.86 -5.13
CA LEU A 87 -4.56 -3.96 -4.86
C LEU A 87 -4.90 -5.02 -3.80
N GLU A 88 -4.00 -5.96 -3.53
CA GLU A 88 -4.17 -6.98 -2.48
C GLU A 88 -3.80 -6.47 -1.07
N LEU A 89 -3.12 -5.31 -0.98
CA LEU A 89 -2.74 -4.70 0.29
C LEU A 89 -3.95 -4.09 1.02
N ASN A 90 -3.93 -4.10 2.34
CA ASN A 90 -4.99 -3.53 3.18
C ASN A 90 -4.54 -2.19 3.78
N GLU A 91 -5.36 -1.15 3.60
CA GLU A 91 -5.10 0.20 4.11
C GLU A 91 -4.87 0.24 5.62
N GLU A 92 -5.61 -0.56 6.38
CA GLU A 92 -5.58 -0.57 7.85
C GLU A 92 -4.25 -1.09 8.42
N ASP A 93 -3.45 -1.81 7.61
CA ASP A 93 -2.16 -2.36 8.04
C ASP A 93 -1.03 -1.31 7.99
N TYR A 94 -1.29 -0.12 7.45
CA TYR A 94 -0.28 0.91 7.16
C TYR A 94 -0.66 2.29 7.71
N THR A 95 0.35 3.15 7.87
CA THR A 95 0.12 4.55 8.23
C THR A 95 -0.55 5.31 7.08
N GLU A 96 -1.43 6.25 7.42
CA GLU A 96 -2.16 7.10 6.46
C GLU A 96 -1.22 7.79 5.45
N GLU A 97 -0.08 8.31 5.91
CA GLU A 97 0.90 8.99 5.05
C GLU A 97 1.53 8.03 4.02
N SER A 98 1.97 6.85 4.46
CA SER A 98 2.60 5.88 3.57
C SER A 98 1.61 5.27 2.58
N TRP A 99 0.36 5.08 3.02
CA TRP A 99 -0.72 4.58 2.17
C TRP A 99 -1.14 5.58 1.11
N ALA A 100 -1.24 6.87 1.45
CA ALA A 100 -1.56 7.92 0.49
C ALA A 100 -0.52 8.01 -0.65
N ASN A 101 0.76 7.80 -0.33
CA ASN A 101 1.84 7.76 -1.32
C ASN A 101 1.70 6.55 -2.27
N LEU A 102 1.35 5.37 -1.73
CA LEU A 102 1.04 4.18 -2.54
C LEU A 102 -0.15 4.43 -3.47
N GLN A 103 -1.26 4.98 -2.98
CA GLN A 103 -2.44 5.25 -3.79
C GLN A 103 -2.11 6.18 -4.97
N ALA A 104 -1.34 7.25 -4.74
CA ALA A 104 -0.94 8.17 -5.80
C ALA A 104 -0.12 7.46 -6.88
N ALA A 105 0.84 6.61 -6.48
CA ALA A 105 1.66 5.84 -7.43
C ALA A 105 0.82 4.78 -8.18
N LEU A 106 -0.12 4.13 -7.51
CA LEU A 106 -1.02 3.14 -8.11
C LEU A 106 -1.93 3.77 -9.17
N ILE A 107 -2.50 4.95 -8.89
CA ILE A 107 -3.31 5.69 -9.88
C ILE A 107 -2.49 6.00 -11.13
N ALA A 108 -1.29 6.56 -10.97
CA ALA A 108 -0.41 6.87 -12.10
C ALA A 108 -0.01 5.61 -12.89
N ALA A 109 0.27 4.50 -12.19
CA ALA A 109 0.56 3.21 -12.82
C ALA A 109 -0.62 2.69 -13.66
N VAL A 110 -1.85 2.79 -13.16
CA VAL A 110 -3.07 2.39 -13.87
C VAL A 110 -3.33 3.29 -15.09
N GLU A 111 -3.04 4.59 -15.00
CA GLU A 111 -3.14 5.51 -16.15
C GLU A 111 -2.20 5.08 -17.29
N VAL A 112 -0.92 4.86 -16.99
CA VAL A 112 0.07 4.39 -17.97
C VAL A 112 -0.26 2.99 -18.50
N TYR A 113 -0.72 2.08 -17.64
CA TYR A 113 -1.13 0.74 -18.05
C TYR A 113 -2.25 0.78 -19.09
N ASN A 114 -3.23 1.68 -18.94
CA ASN A 114 -4.37 1.81 -19.86
C ASN A 114 -4.11 2.70 -21.08
N ASP A 115 -2.99 3.42 -21.15
CA ASP A 115 -2.67 4.27 -22.29
C ASP A 115 -2.12 3.45 -23.46
N GLU A 116 -2.89 3.35 -24.55
CA GLU A 116 -2.53 2.63 -25.77
C GLU A 116 -1.29 3.19 -26.48
N ASN A 117 -0.92 4.46 -26.20
CA ASN A 117 0.25 5.13 -26.79
C ASN A 117 1.44 5.25 -25.82
N ALA A 118 1.35 4.67 -24.62
CA ALA A 118 2.44 4.71 -23.65
C ALA A 118 3.71 4.10 -24.24
N THR A 119 4.83 4.79 -24.07
CA THR A 119 6.16 4.30 -24.43
C THR A 119 6.67 3.29 -23.38
N GLN A 120 7.65 2.46 -23.75
CA GLN A 120 8.28 1.55 -22.77
C GLN A 120 8.94 2.32 -21.62
N GLU A 121 9.53 3.50 -21.89
CA GLU A 121 10.13 4.34 -20.85
C GLU A 121 9.07 4.81 -19.83
N GLU A 122 7.87 5.16 -20.28
CA GLU A 122 6.76 5.53 -19.38
C GLU A 122 6.28 4.35 -18.55
N VAL A 123 6.18 3.15 -19.15
CA VAL A 123 5.83 1.91 -18.43
C VAL A 123 6.87 1.55 -17.38
N ASP A 124 8.16 1.60 -17.74
CA ASP A 124 9.27 1.30 -16.83
C ASP A 124 9.32 2.32 -15.68
N ALA A 125 9.08 3.61 -15.97
CA ALA A 125 9.02 4.67 -14.97
C ALA A 125 7.84 4.48 -14.00
N ALA A 126 6.65 4.14 -14.52
CA ALA A 126 5.47 3.85 -13.71
C ALA A 126 5.68 2.63 -12.81
N LEU A 127 6.28 1.56 -13.34
CA LEU A 127 6.62 0.36 -12.58
C LEU A 127 7.60 0.69 -11.45
N ALA A 128 8.68 1.41 -11.75
CA ALA A 128 9.67 1.80 -10.75
C ALA A 128 9.06 2.67 -9.63
N ALA A 129 8.17 3.61 -9.99
CA ALA A 129 7.48 4.46 -9.02
C ALA A 129 6.54 3.64 -8.11
N LEU A 130 5.79 2.70 -8.69
CA LEU A 130 4.89 1.83 -7.91
C LEU A 130 5.67 0.91 -6.97
N ILE A 131 6.77 0.31 -7.42
CA ILE A 131 7.67 -0.50 -6.57
C ILE A 131 8.18 0.34 -5.40
N ALA A 132 8.71 1.54 -5.68
CA ALA A 132 9.25 2.40 -4.63
C ALA A 132 8.19 2.80 -3.60
N ALA A 133 6.94 3.02 -4.01
CA ALA A 133 5.85 3.34 -3.09
C ALA A 133 5.46 2.15 -2.21
N ILE A 134 5.44 0.93 -2.75
CA ILE A 134 5.21 -0.30 -1.98
C ILE A 134 6.35 -0.53 -0.98
N GLU A 135 7.61 -0.37 -1.38
CA GLU A 135 8.76 -0.50 -0.49
C GLU A 135 8.82 0.57 0.61
N ALA A 136 8.17 1.72 0.38
CA ALA A 136 8.08 2.84 1.33
C ALA A 136 6.89 2.74 2.29
N LEU A 137 6.07 1.69 2.21
CA LEU A 137 4.97 1.47 3.15
C LEU A 137 5.50 1.35 4.58
N VAL A 138 4.82 2.03 5.50
CA VAL A 138 5.12 2.02 6.92
C VAL A 138 3.95 1.35 7.64
N PRO A 139 4.15 0.22 8.33
CA PRO A 139 3.09 -0.44 9.08
C PRO A 139 2.43 0.52 10.08
N ALA A 140 1.12 0.40 10.25
CA ALA A 140 0.40 1.10 11.30
C ALA A 140 1.00 0.70 12.67
N GLU A 141 1.12 1.67 13.58
CA GLU A 141 1.46 1.34 14.97
C GLU A 141 0.26 0.58 15.57
N GLU A 142 0.49 -0.61 16.12
CA GLU A 142 -0.54 -1.28 16.92
C GLU A 142 -0.90 -0.37 18.09
N GLU A 143 -2.15 0.10 18.14
CA GLU A 143 -2.64 0.76 19.35
C GLU A 143 -2.44 -0.22 20.52
N PRO A 144 -1.85 0.21 21.64
CA PRO A 144 -1.63 -0.70 22.76
C PRO A 144 -2.97 -1.26 23.21
N GLU A 145 -3.04 -2.60 23.33
CA GLU A 145 -4.24 -3.22 23.89
C GLU A 145 -4.62 -2.53 25.20
N PRO A 146 -5.91 -2.23 25.42
CA PRO A 146 -6.31 -1.49 26.60
C PRO A 146 -5.90 -2.26 27.85
N GLU A 147 -5.29 -1.57 28.82
CA GLU A 147 -4.84 -2.22 30.06
C GLU A 147 -6.03 -2.92 30.77
N PRO A 148 -5.79 -4.08 31.41
CA PRO A 148 -6.82 -4.78 32.16
C PRO A 148 -7.33 -3.87 33.29
N GLU A 149 -8.65 -3.82 33.46
CA GLU A 149 -9.31 -3.03 34.50
C GLU A 149 -10.20 -3.90 35.38
N ILE A 150 -10.32 -3.53 36.66
CA ILE A 150 -11.21 -4.22 37.60
C ILE A 150 -12.02 -3.24 38.45
N ILE A 151 -13.29 -3.55 38.61
CA ILE A 151 -14.18 -2.91 39.57
C ILE A 151 -14.55 -3.95 40.62
N ALA A 152 -14.13 -3.73 41.86
CA ALA A 152 -14.45 -4.59 42.98
C ALA A 152 -15.47 -3.90 43.88
N THR A 153 -16.62 -4.54 44.07
CA THR A 153 -17.72 -4.00 44.88
C THR A 153 -17.85 -4.79 46.16
N TYR A 154 -17.83 -4.10 47.30
CA TYR A 154 -18.08 -4.67 48.62
C TYR A 154 -19.55 -4.56 49.00
N HIS A 155 -20.13 -5.69 49.39
CA HIS A 155 -21.50 -5.81 49.85
C HIS A 155 -21.52 -6.17 51.34
N PRO A 156 -21.89 -5.23 52.23
CA PRO A 156 -21.90 -5.50 53.66
C PRO A 156 -22.92 -6.58 54.01
N SER A 157 -22.51 -7.50 54.89
CA SER A 157 -23.41 -8.46 55.52
C SER A 157 -24.19 -7.82 56.67
N PHE A 158 -24.95 -8.63 57.41
CA PHE A 158 -25.62 -8.19 58.65
C PHE A 158 -24.65 -7.67 59.72
N ILE A 159 -23.34 -7.95 59.60
CA ILE A 159 -22.27 -7.34 60.39
C ILE A 159 -21.50 -6.40 59.46
N PRO A 160 -21.48 -5.08 59.67
CA PRO A 160 -20.91 -4.12 58.71
C PRO A 160 -19.43 -4.36 58.33
N THR A 161 -18.66 -4.91 59.26
CA THR A 161 -17.23 -5.26 59.08
C THR A 161 -17.00 -6.54 58.27
N PHE A 162 -18.04 -7.30 57.97
CA PHE A 162 -17.97 -8.49 57.12
C PHE A 162 -18.88 -8.34 55.93
N GLY A 163 -18.42 -8.80 54.76
CA GLY A 163 -19.19 -8.67 53.55
C GLY A 163 -18.62 -9.54 52.45
N PHE A 164 -19.31 -9.52 51.32
CA PHE A 164 -18.92 -10.26 50.12
C PHE A 164 -18.35 -9.28 49.10
N VAL A 165 -17.60 -9.81 48.14
CA VAL A 165 -17.07 -9.01 47.03
C VAL A 165 -17.55 -9.61 45.72
N THR A 166 -18.05 -8.76 44.83
CA THR A 166 -18.21 -9.08 43.41
C THR A 166 -17.19 -8.31 42.60
N VAL A 167 -16.80 -8.85 41.45
CA VAL A 167 -15.87 -8.19 40.54
C VAL A 167 -16.47 -8.04 39.15
N GLN A 168 -16.13 -6.95 38.49
CA GLN A 168 -16.29 -6.79 37.05
C GLN A 168 -14.89 -6.59 36.47
N VAL A 169 -14.51 -7.44 35.53
CA VAL A 169 -13.22 -7.39 34.84
C VAL A 169 -13.45 -6.92 33.41
N ASN A 170 -12.71 -5.91 32.99
CA ASN A 170 -12.71 -5.42 31.61
C ASN A 170 -11.31 -5.58 31.02
N ASN A 171 -11.23 -5.73 29.69
CA ASN A 171 -9.96 -5.80 28.94
C ASN A 171 -9.00 -6.90 29.44
N LEU A 172 -9.54 -8.07 29.85
CA LEU A 172 -8.73 -9.22 30.23
C LEU A 172 -9.35 -10.49 29.64
N GLU A 173 -8.80 -10.95 28.51
CA GLU A 173 -9.24 -12.18 27.87
C GLU A 173 -9.00 -13.40 28.79
N GLY A 174 -9.92 -14.37 28.75
CA GLY A 174 -9.83 -15.58 29.55
C GLY A 174 -10.20 -15.41 31.02
N ALA A 175 -10.50 -14.19 31.49
CA ALA A 175 -11.00 -13.96 32.85
C ALA A 175 -12.31 -14.73 33.11
N ALA A 176 -12.25 -15.78 33.93
CA ALA A 176 -13.41 -16.61 34.26
C ALA A 176 -13.69 -16.65 35.75
N LYS A 177 -12.63 -16.63 36.57
CA LYS A 177 -12.70 -16.83 38.02
C LYS A 177 -11.85 -15.81 38.76
N PHE A 178 -12.14 -15.62 40.05
CA PHE A 178 -11.36 -14.73 40.90
C PHE A 178 -11.24 -15.22 42.34
N SER A 179 -10.22 -14.73 43.04
CA SER A 179 -10.12 -14.79 44.50
C SER A 179 -9.75 -13.41 45.03
N VAL A 180 -10.15 -13.13 46.29
CA VAL A 180 -9.86 -11.86 46.96
C VAL A 180 -8.85 -12.11 48.06
N VAL A 181 -7.73 -11.40 47.98
CA VAL A 181 -6.68 -11.37 48.99
C VAL A 181 -6.85 -10.12 49.84
N TYR A 182 -7.11 -10.30 51.12
CA TYR A 182 -7.41 -9.21 52.05
C TYR A 182 -6.55 -9.29 53.31
N HIS A 183 -6.30 -8.12 53.90
CA HIS A 183 -5.48 -7.98 55.10
C HIS A 183 -6.37 -7.91 56.34
N LEU A 184 -6.03 -8.74 57.34
CA LEU A 184 -6.51 -8.62 58.70
C LEU A 184 -5.50 -7.84 59.54
N SER A 185 -5.86 -7.53 60.78
CA SER A 185 -4.91 -7.01 61.76
C SER A 185 -3.67 -7.90 61.83
N ASP A 186 -2.49 -7.26 61.79
CA ASP A 186 -1.20 -7.94 61.88
C ASP A 186 -1.15 -8.92 63.07
N ASN A 187 -0.42 -10.00 62.88
CA ASN A 187 -0.20 -10.98 63.93
C ASN A 187 0.53 -10.34 65.12
N PRO A 188 0.44 -10.91 66.34
CA PRO A 188 1.12 -10.37 67.52
C PRO A 188 2.65 -10.24 67.38
N ASP A 189 3.25 -10.95 66.42
CA ASP A 189 4.68 -10.90 66.09
C ASP A 189 5.04 -9.83 65.05
N GLY A 190 4.06 -9.04 64.58
CA GLY A 190 4.23 -7.97 63.59
C GLY A 190 4.23 -8.44 62.14
N THR A 191 3.92 -9.71 61.86
CA THR A 191 3.77 -10.21 60.48
C THR A 191 2.39 -9.90 59.90
N PRO A 192 2.28 -9.55 58.59
CA PRO A 192 0.98 -9.32 57.95
C PRO A 192 0.08 -10.56 58.04
N ASN A 193 -1.18 -10.36 58.42
CA ASN A 193 -2.19 -11.43 58.47
C ASN A 193 -3.04 -11.38 57.20
N ILE A 194 -2.52 -11.97 56.12
CA ILE A 194 -3.16 -11.98 54.80
C ILE A 194 -4.03 -13.24 54.67
N ARG A 195 -5.22 -13.07 54.12
CA ARG A 195 -6.17 -14.15 53.80
C ARG A 195 -6.57 -14.08 52.34
N GLU A 196 -6.92 -15.23 51.78
CA GLU A 196 -7.42 -15.36 50.42
C GLU A 196 -8.72 -16.15 50.46
N THR A 197 -9.74 -15.71 49.71
CA THR A 197 -10.99 -16.46 49.56
C THR A 197 -10.79 -17.69 48.68
N ASP A 198 -11.78 -18.59 48.68
CA ASP A 198 -11.87 -19.60 47.62
C ASP A 198 -11.97 -18.94 46.24
N ILE A 199 -11.50 -19.64 45.22
CA ILE A 199 -11.66 -19.23 43.82
C ILE A 199 -13.12 -19.45 43.42
N VAL A 200 -13.76 -18.41 42.91
CA VAL A 200 -15.18 -18.44 42.48
C VAL A 200 -15.31 -17.88 41.07
N ASP A 201 -16.41 -18.19 40.38
CA ASP A 201 -16.71 -17.62 39.06
C ASP A 201 -16.94 -16.10 39.17
N ILE A 202 -16.54 -15.33 38.15
CA ILE A 202 -16.62 -13.85 38.15
C ILE A 202 -18.06 -13.31 38.32
N ASP A 203 -19.07 -14.09 37.92
CA ASP A 203 -20.47 -13.75 38.11
C ASP A 203 -21.03 -14.07 39.51
N GLN A 204 -20.18 -14.62 40.40
CA GLN A 204 -20.51 -14.97 41.77
C GLN A 204 -19.88 -14.01 42.79
N GLN A 205 -20.31 -14.17 44.05
CA GLN A 205 -19.74 -13.47 45.19
C GLN A 205 -18.60 -14.29 45.80
N ALA A 206 -17.44 -13.68 45.96
CA ALA A 206 -16.38 -14.25 46.79
C ALA A 206 -16.83 -14.28 48.25
N GLY A 207 -16.32 -15.26 49.01
CA GLY A 207 -16.72 -15.51 50.40
C GLY A 207 -16.55 -14.32 51.34
N LEU A 208 -17.03 -14.49 52.59
CA LEU A 208 -17.00 -13.42 53.60
C LEU A 208 -15.58 -12.91 53.84
N ILE A 209 -15.34 -11.65 53.47
CA ILE A 209 -14.11 -10.93 53.79
C ILE A 209 -14.32 -9.96 54.96
N PHE A 210 -13.23 -9.59 55.61
CA PHE A 210 -13.20 -8.50 56.57
C PHE A 210 -12.90 -7.19 55.83
N TYR A 211 -13.70 -6.15 56.09
CA TYR A 211 -13.51 -4.81 55.54
C TYR A 211 -13.51 -3.78 56.67
N ASP A 212 -12.39 -3.07 56.84
CA ASP A 212 -12.29 -1.92 57.74
C ASP A 212 -11.83 -0.69 56.95
N PRO A 213 -12.75 0.24 56.63
CA PRO A 213 -12.39 1.42 55.84
C PRO A 213 -11.40 2.35 56.56
N ASN A 214 -11.18 2.19 57.88
CA ASN A 214 -10.23 2.99 58.64
C ASN A 214 -8.82 2.40 58.65
N GLN A 215 -8.65 1.13 58.27
CA GLN A 215 -7.39 0.40 58.40
C GLN A 215 -6.93 -0.25 57.10
N TYR A 216 -7.82 -0.96 56.40
CA TYR A 216 -7.54 -1.66 55.14
C TYR A 216 -8.75 -1.50 54.20
N ASN A 217 -8.69 -0.50 53.32
CA ASN A 217 -9.75 -0.25 52.34
C ASN A 217 -9.42 -0.82 50.94
N THR A 218 -8.24 -1.42 50.77
CA THR A 218 -7.79 -2.06 49.54
C THR A 218 -7.63 -3.57 49.71
N VAL A 219 -7.79 -4.29 48.60
CA VAL A 219 -7.57 -5.74 48.49
C VAL A 219 -6.73 -6.03 47.23
N ASP A 220 -6.08 -7.19 47.17
CA ASP A 220 -5.57 -7.70 45.90
C ASP A 220 -6.59 -8.70 45.32
N ILE A 221 -6.76 -8.69 44.01
CA ILE A 221 -7.69 -9.57 43.32
C ILE A 221 -6.92 -10.36 42.29
N LYS A 222 -6.92 -11.68 42.46
CA LYS A 222 -6.34 -12.60 41.49
C LYS A 222 -7.42 -13.04 40.53
N ILE A 223 -7.13 -12.96 39.24
CA ILE A 223 -8.00 -13.46 38.18
C ILE A 223 -7.40 -14.73 37.59
N PHE A 224 -8.26 -15.70 37.36
CA PHE A 224 -7.93 -17.00 36.83
C PHE A 224 -8.75 -17.30 35.57
N ASP A 225 -8.21 -18.18 34.74
CA ASP A 225 -8.97 -18.80 33.66
C ASP A 225 -9.96 -19.86 34.18
N ALA A 226 -10.71 -20.49 33.27
CA ALA A 226 -11.69 -21.51 33.61
C ALA A 226 -11.06 -22.76 34.26
N GLU A 227 -9.78 -23.02 33.99
CA GLU A 227 -8.98 -24.14 34.51
C GLU A 227 -8.25 -23.80 35.82
N GLU A 228 -8.49 -22.60 36.38
CA GLU A 228 -7.88 -22.09 37.62
C GLU A 228 -6.37 -21.77 37.50
N ASN A 229 -5.89 -21.50 36.29
CA ASN A 229 -4.55 -20.92 36.12
C ASN A 229 -4.61 -19.41 36.36
N LEU A 230 -3.69 -18.88 37.17
CA LEU A 230 -3.59 -17.45 37.45
C LEU A 230 -3.18 -16.69 36.17
N ILE A 231 -4.02 -15.76 35.71
CA ILE A 231 -3.75 -14.95 34.52
C ILE A 231 -3.35 -13.52 34.87
N TYR A 232 -3.88 -12.95 35.95
CA TYR A 232 -3.56 -11.57 36.35
C TYR A 232 -3.75 -11.36 37.85
N THR A 233 -3.05 -10.38 38.42
CA THR A 233 -3.27 -9.94 39.81
C THR A 233 -3.38 -8.42 39.84
N PHE A 234 -4.57 -7.93 40.16
CA PHE A 234 -4.80 -6.53 40.48
C PHE A 234 -4.40 -6.30 41.93
N THR A 235 -3.49 -5.35 42.17
CA THR A 235 -3.03 -5.05 43.53
C THR A 235 -3.59 -3.73 44.03
N ASN A 236 -3.76 -3.61 45.34
CA ASN A 236 -4.27 -2.39 45.99
C ASN A 236 -5.61 -1.88 45.43
N VAL A 237 -6.51 -2.79 45.04
CA VAL A 237 -7.83 -2.47 44.49
C VAL A 237 -8.70 -1.86 45.59
N LEU A 238 -9.17 -0.64 45.36
CA LEU A 238 -10.10 0.03 46.27
C LEU A 238 -11.50 -0.59 46.12
N LEU A 239 -12.09 -1.01 47.24
CA LEU A 239 -13.44 -1.54 47.24
C LEU A 239 -14.49 -0.42 47.12
N VAL A 240 -15.36 -0.52 46.12
CA VAL A 240 -16.55 0.33 45.98
C VAL A 240 -17.62 -0.21 46.92
N VAL A 241 -18.06 0.59 47.88
CA VAL A 241 -19.10 0.18 48.84
C VAL A 241 -20.48 0.45 48.25
N GLN A 242 -21.35 -0.56 48.22
CA GLN A 242 -22.76 -0.44 47.86
C GLN A 242 -23.69 -0.59 49.08
#